data_AF-A0A961FAP8-F1
#
_entry.id   AF-A0A961FAP8-F1
#
_cell.length_a   1.000
_cell.length_b   1.000
_cell.length_c   1.000
_cell.angle_alpha   90.00
_cell.angle_beta   90.00
_cell.angle_gamma   90.00
#
_symmetry.space_group_name_H-M   'P 1'
#
loop_
_entity.id
_entity.type
_entity.pdbx_description
1 polymer ?
#
loop_
_entity_poly.entity_id
_entity_poly.type
_entity_poly.pdbx_seq_one_letter_code
_entity_poly.pdbx_strand_id
1 'polypeptide(L)' 'AQDYGLERSEEPLKGLCSRAVIVLDEKNTVLYSEQVKEITQEPNYQLALAVLGHLSTRRD' A
#
# COMPACT_ATOMS: atom_id res chain seq x y z
N ALA A 1 -12.44 1.42 1.35
CA ALA A 1 -11.79 1.38 0.02
C ALA A 1 -11.80 2.76 -0.63
N GLN A 2 -12.96 3.44 -0.66
CA GLN A 2 -13.13 4.79 -1.22
C GLN A 2 -12.13 5.82 -0.68
N ASP A 3 -11.97 5.92 0.65
CA ASP A 3 -11.08 6.92 1.26
C ASP A 3 -9.60 6.79 0.85
N TYR A 4 -9.20 5.58 0.44
CA TYR A 4 -7.85 5.26 0.02
C TYR A 4 -7.71 5.15 -1.51
N GLY A 5 -8.78 5.42 -2.28
CA GLY A 5 -8.76 5.29 -3.74
C GLY A 5 -8.63 3.85 -4.26
N LEU A 6 -8.93 2.85 -3.42
CA LEU A 6 -8.74 1.43 -3.75
C LEU A 6 -10.04 0.75 -4.23
N GLU A 7 -11.15 1.47 -4.32
CA GLU A 7 -12.42 0.90 -4.76
C GLU A 7 -12.36 0.52 -6.24
N ARG A 8 -12.74 -0.73 -6.54
CA ARG A 8 -12.95 -1.16 -7.92
C ARG A 8 -14.40 -0.94 -8.34
N SER A 9 -14.58 -0.24 -9.45
CA SER A 9 -15.88 -0.01 -10.10
C SER A 9 -16.19 -1.02 -11.21
N GLU A 10 -15.19 -1.81 -11.62
CA GLU A 10 -15.27 -2.75 -12.76
C GLU A 10 -15.63 -4.17 -12.31
N GLU A 11 -16.62 -4.76 -12.98
CA GLU A 11 -16.95 -6.19 -12.87
C GLU A 11 -15.82 -7.05 -13.48
N PRO A 12 -15.56 -8.28 -12.97
CA PRO A 12 -16.28 -9.03 -11.93
C PRO A 12 -15.81 -8.73 -10.50
N LEU A 13 -14.90 -7.78 -10.32
CA LEU A 13 -14.25 -7.49 -9.04
C LEU A 13 -14.82 -6.25 -8.36
N LYS A 14 -16.00 -5.81 -8.79
CA LYS A 14 -16.64 -4.60 -8.30
C LYS A 14 -16.89 -4.71 -6.79
N GLY A 15 -16.62 -3.62 -6.08
CA GLY A 15 -16.80 -3.56 -4.62
C GLY A 15 -15.69 -4.23 -3.82
N LEU A 16 -14.71 -4.86 -4.47
CA LEU A 16 -13.48 -5.31 -3.82
C LEU A 16 -12.41 -4.20 -3.84
N CYS A 17 -11.43 -4.30 -2.93
CA CYS A 17 -10.24 -3.46 -2.99
C CYS A 17 -9.34 -3.88 -4.15
N SER A 18 -8.68 -2.92 -4.80
CA SER A 18 -7.51 -3.18 -5.63
C SER A 18 -6.37 -3.77 -4.79
N ARG A 19 -5.44 -4.49 -5.44
CA ARG A 19 -4.23 -4.97 -4.77
C ARG A 19 -3.29 -3.77 -4.56
N ALA A 20 -2.96 -3.49 -3.31
CA ALA A 20 -2.14 -2.37 -2.93
C ALA A 20 -1.37 -2.66 -1.63
N VAL A 21 -0.27 -1.94 -1.43
CA VAL A 21 0.51 -1.89 -0.19
C VAL A 21 0.60 -0.45 0.24
N ILE A 22 0.27 -0.18 1.50
CA ILE A 22 0.43 1.14 2.12
C ILE A 22 1.17 0.92 3.43
N VAL A 23 2.29 1.63 3.61
CA VAL A 23 3.12 1.58 4.82
C VAL A 23 3.02 2.93 5.52
N LEU A 24 2.70 2.90 6.81
CA LEU A 24 2.60 4.09 7.65
C LEU A 24 3.56 4.01 8.84
N ASP A 25 3.99 5.16 9.35
CA ASP A 25 4.66 5.28 10.65
C ASP A 25 3.65 5.36 11.83
N GLU A 26 4.16 5.44 13.06
CA GLU A 26 3.34 5.54 14.28
C GLU A 26 2.51 6.82 14.39
N LYS A 27 2.78 7.82 13.55
CA LYS A 27 2.06 9.09 13.47
C LYS A 27 1.05 9.10 12.32
N ASN A 28 0.81 7.95 11.69
CA ASN A 28 -0.03 7.79 10.50
C ASN A 28 0.49 8.54 9.26
N THR A 29 1.80 8.82 9.18
CA THR A 29 2.41 9.35 7.95
C THR A 29 2.59 8.22 6.96
N VAL A 30 2.15 8.40 5.71
CA VAL A 30 2.40 7.43 4.64
C VAL A 30 3.88 7.50 4.23
N LEU A 31 4.61 6.40 4.42
CA LEU A 31 6.02 6.26 4.04
C LEU A 31 6.18 5.65 2.65
N TYR A 32 5.22 4.81 2.25
CA TYR A 32 5.18 4.15 0.96
C TYR A 32 3.74 3.82 0.60
N SER A 33 3.39 3.99 -0.68
CA SER A 33 2.15 3.49 -1.25
C SER A 33 2.38 2.96 -2.65
N GLU A 34 1.75 1.83 -2.93
CA GLU A 34 1.74 1.23 -4.26
C GLU A 34 0.40 0.56 -4.48
N GLN A 35 -0.28 0.96 -5.54
CA GLN A 35 -1.42 0.24 -6.10
C GLN A 35 -0.97 -0.39 -7.40
N VAL A 36 -1.06 -1.72 -7.51
CA VAL A 36 -0.63 -2.40 -8.73
C VAL A 36 -1.62 -2.16 -9.86
N LYS A 37 -1.10 -2.16 -11.10
CA LYS A 37 -1.92 -1.93 -12.29
C LYS A 37 -2.86 -3.10 -12.57
N GLU A 38 -2.36 -4.32 -12.46
CA GLU A 38 -3.11 -5.56 -12.67
C GLU A 38 -3.16 -6.39 -11.39
N ILE A 39 -4.31 -6.98 -11.07
CA ILE A 39 -4.49 -7.73 -9.81
C ILE A 39 -3.58 -8.96 -9.70
N THR A 40 -3.11 -9.49 -10.84
CA THR A 40 -2.20 -10.63 -10.91
C THR A 40 -0.74 -10.24 -10.70
N GLN A 41 -0.41 -8.95 -10.69
CA GLN A 41 0.93 -8.46 -10.41
C GLN A 41 1.13 -8.34 -8.90
N GLU A 42 2.34 -8.66 -8.48
CA GLU A 42 2.74 -8.45 -7.09
C GLU A 42 3.29 -7.04 -6.88
N PRO A 43 2.98 -6.41 -5.73
CA PRO A 43 3.64 -5.19 -5.28
C PRO A 43 5.16 -5.37 -5.15
N ASN A 44 5.91 -4.27 -5.21
CA ASN A 44 7.32 -4.25 -4.90
C ASN A 44 7.57 -4.33 -3.38
N TYR A 45 7.55 -5.55 -2.86
CA TYR A 45 7.80 -5.82 -1.44
C TYR A 45 9.17 -5.35 -0.95
N GLN A 46 10.19 -5.34 -1.81
CA GLN A 46 11.52 -4.89 -1.43
C GLN A 46 11.51 -3.39 -1.10
N LEU A 47 10.84 -2.56 -1.91
CA LEU A 47 10.68 -1.13 -1.63
C LEU A 47 9.80 -0.87 -0.41
N ALA A 48 8.70 -1.62 -0.27
CA ALA A 48 7.82 -1.50 0.91
C ALA A 48 8.54 -1.84 2.22
N LEU A 49 9.43 -2.83 2.23
CA LEU A 49 10.22 -3.21 3.40
C LEU A 49 11.39 -2.25 3.65
N ALA A 50 12.00 -1.69 2.60
CA ALA A 50 13.14 -0.78 2.75
C ALA A 50 12.80 0.46 3.59
N VAL A 51 11.57 0.98 3.46
CA VAL A 51 11.12 2.14 4.25
C VAL A 51 10.92 1.83 5.75
N LEU A 52 10.69 0.55 6.12
CA LEU A 52 10.59 0.13 7.53
C LEU A 52 11.96 0.09 8.22
N GLY A 53 13.03 -0.23 7.48
CA GLY A 53 14.39 -0.24 8.01
C GLY A 53 14.85 1.13 8.53
N HIS A 54 14.33 2.22 7.96
CA HIS A 54 14.63 3.59 8.39
C HIS A 54 13.95 3.97 9.72
N LEU A 55 12.94 3.21 10.17
CA LEU A 55 12.22 3.46 11.43
C LEU A 55 12.96 2.91 12.65
N SER A 56 13.81 1.89 12.48
CA SER A 56 14.59 1.34 13.61
C SER A 56 15.61 2.33 14.17
N THR A 57 16.02 3.33 13.38
CA THR A 57 16.96 4.42 13.72
C THR A 57 16.31 5.74 14.12
N ARG A 58 14.98 5.79 14.29
CA ARG A 58 14.25 6.98 14.78
C ARG A 58 13.56 6.75 16.14
N ARG A 59 13.99 5.72 16.86
CA ARG A 59 13.51 5.41 18.22
C ARG A 59 14.52 5.95 19.21
N ASP A 60 14.62 7.26 19.28
CA ASP A 60 15.49 8.04 20.16
C ASP A 60 14.79 9.34 20.56
#